data_AF-A0A2V1P4Y6-F1
#
_entry.id   AF-A0A2V1P4Y6-F1
#
_cell.length_a   1.000
_cell.length_b   1.000
_cell.length_c   1.000
_cell.angle_alpha   90.00
_cell.angle_beta   90.00
_cell.angle_gamma   90.00
#
_symmetry.space_group_name_H-M   'P 1'
#
loop_
_entity.id
_entity.type
_entity.pdbx_description
1 polymer ?
#
loop_
_entity_poly.entity_id
_entity_poly.type
_entity_poly.pdbx_seq_one_letter_code
_entity_poly.pdbx_strand_id
1 'polypeptide(L)'
;MSFEACADIVRKGDPERFLAAMAAPPAARRVLFPLYAFNVEVSRAPWVTEEPMIAEMRLQWWRDALEEIAAGGAVRSHEVTVELAAVLDGEAAKALDRSIAARRWDIYKESFEDSAHFGEYLDATAAELMWQATRLLGGQADAEDTVRGLGRAAGLARFLQAVPELEARGRVPLVDGRPDAVRGLARNALVETGGWGVTKRSVPPQARAGMLEGWQATPILRQVAKGPNRVAQGTLGPSPFRSKLRLMRWAL
;
A
#
# COMPACT_ATOMS: atom_id res chain seq x y z
N MET A 1 -18.82 -9.89 14.31
CA MET A 1 -18.37 -8.49 14.09
C MET A 1 -17.82 -8.41 12.69
N SER A 2 -18.18 -7.35 11.99
CA SER A 2 -18.56 -7.44 10.58
C SER A 2 -17.67 -6.61 9.67
N PHE A 3 -17.75 -6.91 8.38
CA PHE A 3 -17.34 -6.08 7.24
C PHE A 3 -17.35 -4.55 7.46
N GLU A 4 -18.34 -3.99 8.16
CA GLU A 4 -18.44 -2.57 8.50
C GLU A 4 -17.28 -2.08 9.39
N ALA A 5 -16.79 -2.91 10.32
CA ALA A 5 -15.64 -2.60 11.17
C ALA A 5 -14.36 -2.44 10.32
N CYS A 6 -14.12 -3.37 9.36
CA CYS A 6 -13.03 -3.24 8.41
C CYS A 6 -13.14 -1.93 7.60
N ALA A 7 -14.33 -1.60 7.10
CA ALA A 7 -14.54 -0.35 6.36
C ALA A 7 -14.26 0.88 7.23
N ASP A 8 -14.65 0.86 8.50
CA ASP A 8 -14.41 1.96 9.44
C ASP A 8 -12.94 2.12 9.84
N ILE A 9 -12.20 1.01 10.00
CA ILE A 9 -10.75 1.03 10.19
C ILE A 9 -10.08 1.73 9.01
N VAL A 10 -10.44 1.33 7.78
CA VAL A 10 -9.88 1.94 6.56
C VAL A 10 -10.29 3.40 6.45
N ARG A 11 -11.55 3.76 6.72
CA ARG A 11 -12.02 5.15 6.69
C ARG A 11 -11.21 6.08 7.60
N LYS A 12 -10.84 5.60 8.80
CA LYS A 12 -10.09 6.38 9.80
C LYS A 12 -8.59 6.34 9.57
N GLY A 13 -8.05 5.22 9.08
CA GLY A 13 -6.61 5.00 8.96
C GLY A 13 -6.01 5.21 7.58
N ASP A 14 -6.82 5.06 6.54
CA ASP A 14 -6.43 5.35 5.17
C ASP A 14 -7.64 5.87 4.35
N PRO A 15 -7.97 7.17 4.50
CA PRO A 15 -9.07 7.79 3.78
C PRO A 15 -8.95 7.68 2.25
N GLU A 16 -7.73 7.56 1.72
CA GLU A 16 -7.50 7.38 0.29
C GLU A 16 -7.92 5.97 -0.14
N ARG A 17 -7.38 4.92 0.47
CA ARG A 17 -7.81 3.54 0.17
C ARG A 17 -9.31 3.35 0.43
N PHE A 18 -9.88 4.04 1.42
CA PHE A 18 -11.33 4.06 1.62
C PHE A 18 -12.08 4.59 0.39
N LEU A 19 -11.67 5.74 -0.15
CA LEU A 19 -12.27 6.30 -1.36
C LEU A 19 -12.12 5.37 -2.57
N ALA A 20 -10.94 4.76 -2.75
CA ALA A 20 -10.71 3.79 -3.82
C ALA A 20 -11.65 2.57 -3.71
N ALA A 21 -11.76 1.98 -2.52
CA ALA A 21 -12.66 0.86 -2.28
C ALA A 21 -14.13 1.28 -2.50
N MET A 22 -14.53 2.47 -2.05
CA MET A 22 -15.89 2.98 -2.26
C MET A 22 -16.22 3.26 -3.73
N ALA A 23 -15.22 3.54 -4.56
CA ALA A 23 -15.39 3.66 -6.00
C ALA A 23 -15.51 2.30 -6.72
N ALA A 24 -15.15 1.20 -6.06
CA ALA A 24 -15.28 -0.15 -6.60
C ALA A 24 -16.73 -0.67 -6.53
N PRO A 25 -17.09 -1.69 -7.35
CA PRO A 25 -18.37 -2.39 -7.22
C PRO A 25 -18.54 -3.05 -5.84
N PRO A 26 -19.78 -3.20 -5.31
CA PRO A 26 -20.02 -3.76 -3.98
C PRO A 26 -19.38 -5.14 -3.74
N ALA A 27 -19.34 -6.01 -4.75
CA ALA A 27 -18.68 -7.31 -4.64
C ALA A 27 -17.17 -7.18 -4.38
N ALA A 28 -16.49 -6.26 -5.07
CA ALA A 28 -15.07 -6.03 -4.87
C ALA A 28 -14.75 -5.45 -3.49
N ARG A 29 -15.64 -4.61 -2.94
CA ARG A 29 -15.49 -4.03 -1.59
C ARG A 29 -15.34 -5.09 -0.51
N ARG A 30 -16.04 -6.23 -0.66
CA ARG A 30 -15.95 -7.37 0.27
C ARG A 30 -14.55 -7.95 0.38
N VAL A 31 -13.75 -7.87 -0.68
CA VAL A 31 -12.34 -8.27 -0.67
C VAL A 31 -11.44 -7.12 -0.21
N LEU A 32 -11.69 -5.91 -0.72
CA LEU A 32 -10.80 -4.77 -0.50
C LEU A 32 -10.79 -4.29 0.96
N PHE A 33 -11.93 -4.20 1.63
CA PHE A 33 -11.97 -3.64 2.99
C PHE A 33 -11.25 -4.50 4.03
N PRO A 34 -11.43 -5.83 4.11
CA PRO A 34 -10.67 -6.64 5.05
C PRO A 34 -9.16 -6.58 4.78
N LEU A 35 -8.76 -6.66 3.51
CA LEU A 35 -7.36 -6.58 3.10
C LEU A 35 -6.72 -5.22 3.45
N TYR A 36 -7.43 -4.12 3.20
CA TYR A 36 -6.93 -2.78 3.54
C TYR A 36 -6.97 -2.50 5.03
N ALA A 37 -7.95 -3.04 5.78
CA ALA A 37 -7.99 -2.95 7.23
C ALA A 37 -6.79 -3.64 7.86
N PHE A 38 -6.45 -4.85 7.39
CA PHE A 38 -5.20 -5.54 7.75
C PHE A 38 -3.98 -4.64 7.51
N ASN A 39 -3.85 -4.05 6.32
CA ASN A 39 -2.71 -3.18 6.02
C ASN A 39 -2.67 -1.94 6.94
N VAL A 40 -3.82 -1.37 7.30
CA VAL A 40 -3.90 -0.24 8.25
C VAL A 40 -3.38 -0.66 9.63
N GLU A 41 -3.82 -1.81 10.16
CA GLU A 41 -3.36 -2.31 11.46
C GLU A 41 -1.86 -2.60 11.47
N VAL A 42 -1.36 -3.29 10.44
CA VAL A 42 0.06 -3.64 10.30
C VAL A 42 0.93 -2.39 10.14
N SER A 43 0.53 -1.44 9.30
CA SER A 43 1.30 -0.20 9.07
C SER A 43 1.29 0.75 10.28
N ARG A 44 0.29 0.65 11.16
CA ARG A 44 0.20 1.43 12.40
C ARG A 44 1.00 0.84 13.54
N ALA A 45 1.17 -0.48 13.60
CA ALA A 45 1.83 -1.16 14.72
C ALA A 45 3.17 -0.54 15.16
N PRO A 46 4.07 -0.11 14.25
CA PRO A 46 5.33 0.57 14.60
C PRO A 46 5.18 1.93 15.29
N TRP A 47 4.00 2.54 15.21
CA TRP A 47 3.75 3.93 15.65
C TRP A 47 2.84 4.03 16.88
N VAL A 48 2.35 2.90 17.41
CA VAL A 48 1.48 2.86 18.60
C VAL A 48 2.28 3.01 19.90
N THR A 49 3.59 2.81 19.85
CA THR A 49 4.49 2.79 21.00
C THR A 49 5.90 3.21 20.58
N GLU A 50 6.66 3.84 21.48
CA GLU A 50 8.09 4.11 21.27
C GLU A 50 8.96 2.89 21.60
N GLU A 51 8.43 1.93 22.37
CA GLU A 51 9.13 0.71 22.80
C GLU A 51 9.26 -0.30 21.64
N PRO A 52 10.46 -0.54 21.07
CA PRO A 52 10.63 -1.39 19.88
C PRO A 52 10.12 -2.81 20.07
N MET A 53 10.37 -3.38 21.26
CA MET A 53 9.91 -4.73 21.61
C MET A 53 8.39 -4.86 21.52
N ILE A 54 7.64 -3.86 22.00
CA ILE A 54 6.17 -3.90 21.97
C ILE A 54 5.65 -3.76 20.53
N ALA A 55 6.30 -2.94 19.70
CA ALA A 55 5.98 -2.84 18.28
C ALA A 55 6.25 -4.17 17.54
N GLU A 56 7.38 -4.82 17.81
CA GLU A 56 7.71 -6.12 17.23
C GLU A 56 6.72 -7.21 17.66
N MET A 57 6.30 -7.24 18.92
CA MET A 57 5.27 -8.18 19.39
C MET A 57 3.93 -7.99 18.65
N ARG A 58 3.53 -6.75 18.35
CA ARG A 58 2.32 -6.46 17.56
C ARG A 58 2.46 -6.93 16.12
N LEU A 59 3.61 -6.71 15.48
CA LEU A 59 3.86 -7.23 14.14
C LEU A 59 3.86 -8.76 14.15
N GLN A 60 4.53 -9.39 15.12
CA GLN A 60 4.56 -10.85 15.26
C GLN A 60 3.14 -11.44 15.42
N TRP A 61 2.28 -10.78 16.20
CA TRP A 61 0.88 -11.17 16.31
C TRP A 61 0.16 -11.16 14.94
N TRP A 62 0.47 -10.21 14.04
CA TRP A 62 -0.11 -10.26 12.69
C TRP A 62 0.50 -11.35 11.81
N ARG A 63 1.79 -11.68 12.00
CA ARG A 63 2.45 -12.77 11.25
C ARG A 63 1.79 -14.10 11.53
N ASP A 64 1.65 -14.49 12.80
CA ASP A 64 0.99 -15.76 13.08
C ASP A 64 -0.54 -15.73 12.87
N ALA A 65 -1.17 -14.55 12.73
CA ALA A 65 -2.54 -14.45 12.22
C ALA A 65 -2.62 -14.90 10.74
N LEU A 66 -1.67 -14.45 9.91
CA LEU A 66 -1.57 -14.87 8.51
C LEU A 66 -1.18 -16.34 8.40
N GLU A 67 -0.33 -16.86 9.28
CA GLU A 67 0.01 -18.28 9.34
C GLU A 67 -1.22 -19.16 9.61
N GLU A 68 -2.05 -18.78 10.60
CA GLU A 68 -3.31 -19.46 10.92
C GLU A 68 -4.29 -19.42 9.75
N ILE A 69 -4.42 -18.27 9.06
CA ILE A 69 -5.22 -18.13 7.85
C ILE A 69 -4.68 -19.06 6.74
N ALA A 70 -3.37 -19.09 6.54
CA ALA A 70 -2.74 -19.93 5.53
C ALA A 70 -2.90 -21.43 5.81
N ALA A 71 -3.01 -21.82 7.08
CA ALA A 71 -3.29 -23.19 7.51
C ALA A 71 -4.77 -23.58 7.35
N GLY A 72 -5.68 -22.62 7.11
CA GLY A 72 -7.12 -22.87 6.98
C GLY A 72 -7.82 -23.26 8.29
N GLY A 73 -7.18 -22.96 9.43
CA GLY A 73 -7.66 -23.31 10.76
C GLY A 73 -8.45 -22.21 11.46
N ALA A 74 -8.66 -22.38 12.76
CA ALA A 74 -9.18 -21.30 13.60
C ALA A 74 -8.15 -20.16 13.67
N VAL A 75 -8.60 -18.94 13.37
CA VAL A 75 -7.77 -17.74 13.40
C VAL A 75 -8.00 -17.01 14.72
N ARG A 76 -6.92 -16.49 15.30
CA ARG A 76 -6.96 -15.63 16.48
C ARG A 76 -7.96 -14.49 16.35
N SER A 77 -8.58 -14.14 17.47
CA SER A 77 -9.69 -13.20 17.49
C SER A 77 -9.20 -11.75 17.36
N HIS A 78 -9.69 -11.07 16.33
CA HIS A 78 -9.59 -9.63 16.11
C HIS A 78 -10.76 -9.21 15.22
N GLU A 79 -11.14 -7.93 15.26
CA GLU A 79 -12.26 -7.41 14.47
C GLU A 79 -12.04 -7.49 12.93
N VAL A 80 -10.82 -7.80 12.50
CA VAL A 80 -10.42 -7.91 11.08
C VAL A 80 -10.21 -9.36 10.65
N THR A 81 -9.71 -10.24 11.53
CA THR A 81 -9.19 -11.55 11.13
C THR A 81 -10.25 -12.48 10.55
N VAL A 82 -11.49 -12.41 11.02
CA VAL A 82 -12.59 -13.23 10.49
C VAL A 82 -12.90 -12.88 9.04
N GLU A 83 -13.08 -11.60 8.74
CA GLU A 83 -13.36 -11.13 7.39
C GLU A 83 -12.15 -11.28 6.47
N LEU A 84 -10.93 -11.13 7.02
CA LEU A 84 -9.68 -11.36 6.28
C LEU A 84 -9.52 -12.83 5.89
N ALA A 85 -9.77 -13.76 6.82
CA ALA A 85 -9.73 -15.20 6.58
C ALA A 85 -10.77 -15.65 5.54
N ALA A 86 -11.89 -14.95 5.44
CA ALA A 86 -12.92 -15.24 4.44
C ALA A 86 -12.53 -14.84 3.01
N VAL A 87 -11.51 -13.99 2.84
CA VAL A 87 -11.11 -13.46 1.52
C VAL A 87 -9.69 -13.86 1.08
N LEU A 88 -8.79 -14.17 2.01
CA LEU A 88 -7.44 -14.61 1.67
C LEU A 88 -7.41 -16.11 1.39
N ASP A 89 -6.71 -16.50 0.33
CA ASP A 89 -6.21 -17.85 0.19
C ASP A 89 -4.84 -17.99 0.88
N GLY A 90 -4.36 -19.24 1.02
CA GLY A 90 -3.08 -19.50 1.70
C GLY A 90 -1.86 -18.92 0.97
N GLU A 91 -1.96 -18.68 -0.34
CA GLU A 91 -0.91 -18.02 -1.11
C GLU A 91 -0.83 -16.52 -0.78
N ALA A 92 -1.96 -15.81 -0.76
CA ALA A 92 -2.04 -14.41 -0.37
C ALA A 92 -1.54 -14.22 1.07
N ALA A 93 -1.98 -15.07 2.00
CA ALA A 93 -1.59 -14.98 3.40
C ALA A 93 -0.06 -15.12 3.56
N LYS A 94 0.56 -16.09 2.89
CA LYS A 94 2.03 -16.24 2.88
C LYS A 94 2.73 -15.06 2.21
N ALA A 95 2.20 -14.56 1.11
CA ALA A 95 2.80 -13.45 0.38
C ALA A 95 2.78 -12.14 1.20
N LEU A 96 1.67 -11.89 1.92
CA LEU A 96 1.48 -10.70 2.75
C LEU A 96 2.30 -10.73 4.05
N ASP A 97 2.80 -11.88 4.51
CA ASP A 97 3.73 -11.94 5.64
C ASP A 97 5.01 -11.11 5.38
N ARG A 98 5.48 -11.07 4.12
CA ARG A 98 6.60 -10.22 3.70
C ARG A 98 6.34 -8.74 3.97
N SER A 99 5.09 -8.30 3.83
CA SER A 99 4.71 -6.92 4.13
C SER A 99 4.87 -6.60 5.62
N ILE A 100 4.59 -7.56 6.51
CA ILE A 100 4.75 -7.40 7.97
C ILE A 100 6.24 -7.38 8.33
N ALA A 101 7.03 -8.29 7.74
CA ALA A 101 8.46 -8.35 7.97
C ALA A 101 9.17 -7.04 7.56
N ALA A 102 8.81 -6.47 6.41
CA ALA A 102 9.36 -5.19 5.94
C ALA A 102 9.05 -4.01 6.87
N ARG A 103 7.91 -4.04 7.58
CA ARG A 103 7.49 -2.99 8.53
C ARG A 103 8.34 -2.95 9.80
N ARG A 104 9.24 -3.91 10.01
CA ARG A 104 10.27 -3.79 11.07
C ARG A 104 11.16 -2.57 10.85
N TRP A 105 11.40 -2.18 9.59
CA TRP A 105 12.12 -0.94 9.28
C TRP A 105 11.46 0.28 9.94
N ASP A 106 10.12 0.34 9.96
CA ASP A 106 9.38 1.46 10.56
C ASP A 106 9.55 1.55 12.08
N ILE A 107 10.07 0.51 12.75
CA ILE A 107 10.35 0.49 14.19
C ILE A 107 11.67 1.22 14.48
N TYR A 108 12.71 0.98 13.67
CA TYR A 108 14.09 1.45 13.91
C TYR A 108 14.43 2.73 13.14
N LYS A 109 15.31 3.59 13.68
CA LYS A 109 15.56 4.95 13.14
C LYS A 109 16.60 4.98 12.02
N GLU A 110 17.13 3.82 11.67
CA GLU A 110 18.17 3.65 10.67
C GLU A 110 17.63 3.93 9.26
N SER A 111 18.51 4.43 8.40
CA SER A 111 18.19 4.58 6.99
C SER A 111 18.06 3.20 6.33
N PHE A 112 17.45 3.16 5.15
CA PHE A 112 17.67 2.02 4.25
C PHE A 112 19.17 1.84 3.97
N GLU A 113 19.58 0.58 3.80
CA GLU A 113 20.98 0.22 3.52
C GLU A 113 21.43 0.76 2.16
N ASP A 114 20.58 0.62 1.16
CA ASP A 114 20.78 1.11 -0.20
C ASP A 114 19.45 1.26 -0.96
N SER A 115 19.55 1.58 -2.24
CA SER A 115 18.38 1.71 -3.13
C SER A 115 17.66 0.39 -3.39
N ALA A 116 18.34 -0.76 -3.28
CA ALA A 116 17.72 -2.07 -3.46
C ALA A 116 16.84 -2.41 -2.25
N HIS A 117 17.34 -2.23 -1.03
CA HIS A 117 16.56 -2.39 0.20
C HIS A 117 15.32 -1.47 0.21
N PHE A 118 15.46 -0.21 -0.22
CA PHE A 118 14.30 0.68 -0.36
C PHE A 118 13.27 0.17 -1.39
N GLY A 119 13.73 -0.37 -2.52
CA GLY A 119 12.88 -1.00 -3.53
C GLY A 119 12.13 -2.22 -2.99
N GLU A 120 12.82 -3.09 -2.26
CA GLU A 120 12.25 -4.28 -1.61
C GLU A 120 11.16 -3.90 -0.60
N TYR A 121 11.38 -2.83 0.18
CA TYR A 121 10.37 -2.31 1.10
C TYR A 121 9.10 -1.86 0.36
N LEU A 122 9.24 -1.14 -0.76
CA LEU A 122 8.10 -0.71 -1.58
C LEU A 122 7.38 -1.91 -2.23
N ASP A 123 8.14 -2.92 -2.67
CA ASP A 123 7.57 -4.13 -3.25
C ASP A 123 6.78 -4.94 -2.21
N ALA A 124 7.36 -5.16 -1.03
CA ALA A 124 6.72 -5.91 0.04
C ALA A 124 5.50 -5.19 0.62
N THR A 125 5.53 -3.85 0.73
CA THR A 125 4.51 -3.11 1.48
C THR A 125 3.43 -2.45 0.62
N ALA A 126 3.67 -2.25 -0.68
CA ALA A 126 2.73 -1.62 -1.59
C ALA A 126 2.43 -2.46 -2.84
N ALA A 127 3.47 -2.96 -3.53
CA ALA A 127 3.27 -3.75 -4.74
C ALA A 127 2.56 -5.08 -4.45
N GLU A 128 2.97 -5.78 -3.39
CA GLU A 128 2.33 -7.02 -2.93
C GLU A 128 0.86 -6.81 -2.57
N LEU A 129 0.55 -5.76 -1.79
CA LEU A 129 -0.83 -5.46 -1.40
C LEU A 129 -1.74 -5.24 -2.62
N MET A 130 -1.29 -4.44 -3.59
CA MET A 130 -2.05 -4.16 -4.81
C MET A 130 -2.19 -5.42 -5.68
N TRP A 131 -1.14 -6.23 -5.76
CA TRP A 131 -1.19 -7.50 -6.48
C TRP A 131 -2.19 -8.46 -5.85
N GLN A 132 -2.12 -8.70 -4.54
CA GLN A 132 -3.06 -9.59 -3.86
C GLN A 132 -4.50 -9.06 -3.94
N ALA A 133 -4.71 -7.75 -3.82
CA ALA A 133 -6.03 -7.14 -4.03
C ALA A 133 -6.59 -7.42 -5.44
N THR A 134 -5.73 -7.37 -6.46
CA THR A 134 -6.11 -7.59 -7.86
C THR A 134 -6.32 -9.08 -8.15
N ARG A 135 -5.41 -9.94 -7.68
CA ARG A 135 -5.44 -11.40 -7.87
C ARG A 135 -6.68 -12.02 -7.23
N LEU A 136 -7.00 -11.65 -5.99
CA LEU A 136 -8.20 -12.13 -5.28
C LEU A 136 -9.52 -11.68 -5.94
N LEU A 137 -9.48 -10.66 -6.81
CA LEU A 137 -10.61 -10.21 -7.62
C LEU A 137 -10.62 -10.82 -9.04
N GLY A 138 -9.79 -11.84 -9.30
CA GLY A 138 -9.71 -12.55 -10.57
C GLY A 138 -8.64 -12.01 -11.53
N GLY A 139 -7.63 -11.30 -11.01
CA GLY A 139 -6.44 -10.94 -11.77
C GLY A 139 -5.65 -12.19 -12.17
N GLN A 140 -5.11 -12.18 -13.39
CA GLN A 140 -4.34 -13.30 -13.94
C GLN A 140 -2.84 -13.09 -13.76
N ALA A 141 -2.08 -14.17 -13.63
CA ALA A 141 -0.64 -14.14 -13.31
C ALA A 141 0.20 -13.37 -14.34
N ASP A 142 -0.22 -13.33 -15.60
CA ASP A 142 0.42 -12.54 -16.66
C ASP A 142 0.37 -11.03 -16.42
N ALA A 143 -0.56 -10.56 -15.59
CA ALA A 143 -0.66 -9.16 -15.19
C ALA A 143 0.22 -8.78 -13.99
N GLU A 144 0.81 -9.75 -13.29
CA GLU A 144 1.47 -9.55 -11.99
C GLU A 144 2.51 -8.44 -12.02
N ASP A 145 3.49 -8.52 -12.93
CA ASP A 145 4.57 -7.53 -13.04
C ASP A 145 4.04 -6.12 -13.30
N THR A 146 3.00 -6.01 -14.14
CA THR A 146 2.41 -4.71 -14.50
C THR A 146 1.63 -4.11 -13.32
N VAL A 147 0.90 -4.94 -12.57
CA VAL A 147 0.16 -4.52 -11.36
C VAL A 147 1.14 -4.15 -10.24
N ARG A 148 2.19 -4.95 -10.02
CA ARG A 148 3.24 -4.66 -9.05
C ARG A 148 3.97 -3.36 -9.39
N GLY A 149 4.27 -3.09 -10.65
CA GLY A 149 4.85 -1.81 -11.08
C GLY A 149 3.96 -0.60 -10.74
N LEU A 150 2.64 -0.72 -10.91
CA LEU A 150 1.71 0.32 -10.47
C LEU A 150 1.67 0.44 -8.93
N GLY A 151 1.68 -0.69 -8.22
CA GLY A 151 1.69 -0.74 -6.76
C GLY A 151 2.95 -0.10 -6.17
N ARG A 152 4.13 -0.38 -6.74
CA ARG A 152 5.40 0.25 -6.38
C ARG A 152 5.36 1.75 -6.61
N ALA A 153 4.85 2.21 -7.76
CA ALA A 153 4.71 3.64 -8.05
C ALA A 153 3.72 4.34 -7.09
N ALA A 154 2.63 3.68 -6.71
CA ALA A 154 1.68 4.18 -5.70
C ALA A 154 2.28 4.21 -4.29
N GLY A 155 3.05 3.18 -3.93
CA GLY A 155 3.83 3.11 -2.70
C GLY A 155 4.83 4.25 -2.61
N LEU A 156 5.64 4.45 -3.65
CA LEU A 156 6.62 5.54 -3.71
C LEU A 156 5.95 6.92 -3.59
N ALA A 157 4.84 7.15 -4.29
CA ALA A 157 4.11 8.41 -4.21
C ALA A 157 3.66 8.73 -2.78
N ARG A 158 3.06 7.75 -2.07
CA ARG A 158 2.64 7.89 -0.67
C ARG A 158 3.82 8.04 0.27
N PHE A 159 4.89 7.26 0.06
CA PHE A 159 6.11 7.34 0.86
C PHE A 159 6.74 8.72 0.77
N LEU A 160 6.85 9.29 -0.45
CA LEU A 160 7.35 10.64 -0.67
C LEU A 160 6.47 11.74 -0.04
N GLN A 161 5.15 11.52 0.05
CA GLN A 161 4.27 12.42 0.81
C GLN A 161 4.51 12.34 2.32
N ALA A 162 4.91 11.16 2.83
CA ALA A 162 5.18 10.93 4.24
C ALA A 162 6.57 11.41 4.70
N VAL A 163 7.52 11.66 3.77
CA VAL A 163 8.90 12.05 4.09
C VAL A 163 9.00 13.16 5.14
N PRO A 164 8.29 14.31 5.04
CA PRO A 164 8.40 15.38 6.05
C PRO A 164 8.01 14.93 7.46
N GLU A 165 6.96 14.13 7.58
CA GLU A 165 6.51 13.60 8.88
C GLU A 165 7.50 12.56 9.42
N LEU A 166 8.05 11.72 8.56
CA LEU A 166 9.08 10.74 8.93
C LEU A 166 10.35 11.45 9.43
N GLU A 167 10.80 12.49 8.74
CA GLU A 167 11.94 13.34 9.14
C GLU A 167 11.65 14.09 10.45
N ALA A 168 10.43 14.63 10.63
CA ALA A 168 10.02 15.29 11.88
C ALA A 168 10.04 14.34 13.08
N ARG A 169 9.85 13.04 12.84
CA ARG A 169 9.99 11.96 13.85
C ARG A 169 11.41 11.42 14.01
N GLY A 170 12.39 12.07 13.36
CA GLY A 170 13.80 11.70 13.43
C GLY A 170 14.18 10.45 12.64
N ARG A 171 13.40 10.07 11.63
CA ARG A 171 13.77 9.01 10.68
C ARG A 171 14.61 9.58 9.53
N VAL A 172 15.34 8.70 8.84
CA VAL A 172 16.07 9.00 7.60
C VAL A 172 15.42 8.22 6.44
N PRO A 173 14.31 8.72 5.87
CA PRO A 173 13.46 7.91 4.98
C PRO A 173 14.04 7.70 3.58
N LEU A 174 14.99 8.53 3.14
CA LEU A 174 15.56 8.48 1.80
C LEU A 174 17.04 8.09 1.86
N VAL A 175 17.45 7.14 1.03
CA VAL A 175 18.86 6.75 0.84
C VAL A 175 19.69 7.95 0.35
N ASP A 176 19.13 8.70 -0.60
CA ASP A 176 19.69 9.96 -1.08
C ASP A 176 18.58 11.01 -1.19
N GLY A 177 18.54 11.92 -0.20
CA GLY A 177 17.56 13.00 -0.13
C GLY A 177 17.84 14.18 -1.07
N ARG A 178 18.93 14.15 -1.85
CA ARG A 178 19.25 15.28 -2.76
C ARG A 178 18.17 15.42 -3.82
N PRO A 179 17.83 16.67 -4.22
CA PRO A 179 16.76 16.93 -5.18
C PRO A 179 16.84 16.12 -6.47
N ASP A 180 18.04 15.92 -7.02
CA ASP A 180 18.21 15.18 -8.28
C ASP A 180 18.05 13.67 -8.12
N ALA A 181 18.43 13.08 -6.98
CA ALA A 181 18.19 11.68 -6.69
C ALA A 181 16.69 11.39 -6.52
N VAL A 182 16.01 12.24 -5.75
CA VAL A 182 14.54 12.19 -5.56
C VAL A 182 13.79 12.36 -6.89
N ARG A 183 14.27 13.25 -7.76
CA ARG A 183 13.77 13.40 -9.14
C ARG A 183 13.97 12.12 -9.94
N GLY A 184 15.13 11.49 -9.82
CA GLY A 184 15.47 10.21 -10.46
C GLY A 184 14.49 9.11 -10.08
N LEU A 185 14.24 8.92 -8.77
CA LEU A 185 13.26 7.95 -8.26
C LEU A 185 11.88 8.14 -8.92
N ALA A 186 11.39 9.38 -8.94
CA ALA A 186 10.08 9.67 -9.52
C ALA A 186 10.03 9.44 -11.05
N ARG A 187 11.11 9.74 -11.78
CA ARG A 187 11.19 9.48 -13.23
C ARG A 187 11.22 7.99 -13.53
N ASN A 188 12.02 7.22 -12.79
CA ASN A 188 12.12 5.77 -12.98
C ASN A 188 10.77 5.11 -12.72
N ALA A 189 10.11 5.44 -11.60
CA ALA A 189 8.78 4.92 -11.29
C ALA A 189 7.71 5.27 -12.34
N LEU A 190 7.81 6.46 -12.96
CA LEU A 190 6.90 6.86 -14.06
C LEU A 190 7.13 6.06 -15.34
N VAL A 191 8.36 5.61 -15.60
CA VAL A 191 8.70 4.75 -16.73
C VAL A 191 8.22 3.32 -16.45
N GLU A 192 8.58 2.77 -15.29
CA GLU A 192 8.25 1.39 -14.89
C GLU A 192 6.74 1.12 -14.84
N THR A 193 5.94 2.05 -14.30
CA THR A 193 4.49 1.82 -14.18
C THR A 193 3.76 1.73 -15.52
N GLY A 194 4.25 2.38 -16.58
CA GLY A 194 3.54 2.54 -17.87
C GLY A 194 2.22 3.33 -17.81
N GLY A 195 1.67 3.52 -16.60
CA GLY A 195 0.45 4.24 -16.29
C GLY A 195 -0.81 3.40 -16.46
N TRP A 196 -1.93 3.91 -15.93
CA TRP A 196 -3.24 3.26 -15.89
C TRP A 196 -3.69 2.62 -17.21
N GLY A 197 -3.42 3.27 -18.34
CA GLY A 197 -3.86 2.79 -19.65
C GLY A 197 -3.22 1.47 -20.06
N VAL A 198 -1.97 1.24 -19.65
CA VAL A 198 -1.24 -0.01 -19.89
C VAL A 198 -1.74 -1.08 -18.92
N THR A 199 -1.68 -0.80 -17.62
CA THR A 199 -2.06 -1.74 -16.55
C THR A 199 -3.51 -2.22 -16.68
N LYS A 200 -4.47 -1.33 -17.01
CA LYS A 200 -5.88 -1.75 -17.12
C LYS A 200 -6.16 -2.71 -18.28
N ARG A 201 -5.28 -2.76 -19.29
CA ARG A 201 -5.42 -3.65 -20.45
C ARG A 201 -4.94 -5.06 -20.16
N SER A 202 -3.97 -5.22 -19.26
CA SER A 202 -3.51 -6.54 -18.81
C SER A 202 -4.44 -7.17 -17.75
N VAL A 203 -5.37 -6.41 -17.17
CA VAL A 203 -6.23 -6.89 -16.08
C VAL A 203 -7.71 -7.01 -16.51
N PRO A 204 -8.37 -8.15 -16.24
CA PRO A 204 -9.81 -8.31 -16.48
C PRO A 204 -10.66 -7.26 -15.76
N PRO A 205 -11.79 -6.80 -16.34
CA PRO A 205 -12.60 -5.71 -15.77
C PRO A 205 -12.96 -5.87 -14.29
N GLN A 206 -13.32 -7.08 -13.85
CA GLN A 206 -13.68 -7.39 -12.47
C GLN A 206 -12.53 -7.20 -11.47
N ALA A 207 -11.29 -7.40 -11.91
CA ALA A 207 -10.10 -7.33 -11.08
C ALA A 207 -9.50 -5.91 -10.98
N ARG A 208 -9.92 -5.00 -11.87
CA ARG A 208 -9.39 -3.62 -11.92
C ARG A 208 -9.61 -2.82 -10.64
N ALA A 209 -10.62 -3.19 -9.85
CA ALA A 209 -10.89 -2.57 -8.57
C ALA A 209 -9.69 -2.67 -7.59
N GLY A 210 -8.89 -3.75 -7.66
CA GLY A 210 -7.68 -3.92 -6.83
C GLY A 210 -6.59 -2.89 -7.09
N MET A 211 -6.61 -2.24 -8.25
CA MET A 211 -5.64 -1.24 -8.67
C MET A 211 -6.10 0.20 -8.41
N LEU A 212 -7.36 0.41 -8.00
CA LEU A 212 -7.92 1.75 -7.88
C LEU A 212 -7.15 2.61 -6.90
N GLU A 213 -6.52 2.04 -5.86
CA GLU A 213 -5.68 2.76 -4.90
C GLU A 213 -4.47 3.47 -5.54
N GLY A 214 -4.10 3.11 -6.77
CA GLY A 214 -3.01 3.73 -7.52
C GLY A 214 -3.36 5.05 -8.21
N TRP A 215 -4.60 5.54 -8.10
CA TRP A 215 -5.08 6.65 -8.94
C TRP A 215 -4.25 7.94 -8.81
N GLN A 216 -3.65 8.21 -7.65
CA GLN A 216 -2.85 9.42 -7.42
C GLN A 216 -1.35 9.27 -7.74
N ALA A 217 -0.87 8.07 -8.02
CA ALA A 217 0.56 7.80 -8.20
C ALA A 217 1.19 8.70 -9.28
N THR A 218 0.67 8.64 -10.51
CA THR A 218 1.22 9.42 -11.64
C THR A 218 1.24 10.94 -11.40
N PRO A 219 0.16 11.61 -10.97
CA PRO A 219 0.20 13.06 -10.76
C PRO A 219 1.16 13.47 -9.65
N ILE A 220 1.29 12.69 -8.57
CA ILE A 220 2.24 12.97 -7.48
C ILE A 220 3.67 12.81 -7.98
N LEU A 221 4.01 11.68 -8.61
CA LEU A 221 5.35 11.44 -9.15
C LEU A 221 5.74 12.48 -10.21
N ARG A 222 4.78 12.98 -11.01
CA ARG A 222 5.02 14.10 -11.93
C ARG A 222 5.31 15.43 -11.22
N GLN A 223 4.72 15.69 -10.05
CA GLN A 223 5.06 16.86 -9.24
C GLN A 223 6.50 16.74 -8.73
N VAL A 224 6.89 15.57 -8.22
CA VAL A 224 8.25 15.30 -7.74
C VAL A 224 9.28 15.41 -8.86
N ALA A 225 9.02 14.78 -10.02
CA ALA A 225 9.92 14.83 -11.17
C ALA A 225 10.12 16.26 -11.73
N LYS A 226 9.16 17.17 -11.51
CA LYS A 226 9.28 18.59 -11.91
C LYS A 226 9.94 19.43 -10.81
N GLY A 227 9.48 19.31 -9.58
CA GLY A 227 9.94 20.06 -8.42
C GLY A 227 10.18 19.14 -7.22
N PRO A 228 11.34 18.49 -7.12
CA PRO A 228 11.65 17.51 -6.06
C PRO A 228 11.63 18.14 -4.66
N ASN A 229 11.95 19.43 -4.52
CA ASN A 229 11.88 20.16 -3.24
C ASN A 229 10.47 20.17 -2.63
N ARG A 230 9.42 19.89 -3.40
CA ARG A 230 8.04 19.76 -2.88
C ARG A 230 7.89 18.62 -1.88
N VAL A 231 8.75 17.60 -1.95
CA VAL A 231 8.81 16.48 -1.00
C VAL A 231 9.09 17.04 0.39
N ALA A 232 10.27 17.65 0.60
CA ALA A 232 10.66 18.24 1.89
C ALA A 232 9.70 19.33 2.38
N GLN A 233 9.05 20.06 1.45
CA GLN A 233 8.06 21.09 1.79
C GLN A 233 6.68 20.54 2.18
N GLY A 234 6.42 19.24 2.00
CA GLY A 234 5.10 18.65 2.28
C GLY A 234 3.98 19.18 1.37
N THR A 235 4.30 19.63 0.15
CA THR A 235 3.32 20.23 -0.77
C THR A 235 2.90 19.31 -1.91
N LEU A 236 3.12 18.00 -1.75
CA LEU A 236 2.75 16.99 -2.74
C LEU A 236 1.26 16.63 -2.66
N GLY A 237 0.65 16.48 -3.82
CA GLY A 237 -0.73 16.00 -3.94
C GLY A 237 -1.57 16.86 -4.89
N PRO A 238 -2.57 16.28 -5.56
CA PRO A 238 -3.58 17.04 -6.27
C PRO A 238 -4.54 17.74 -5.30
N SER A 239 -5.25 18.77 -5.76
CA SER A 239 -6.37 19.32 -4.98
C SER A 239 -7.49 18.27 -4.81
N PRO A 240 -8.30 18.33 -3.73
CA PRO A 240 -9.34 17.35 -3.47
C PRO A 240 -10.31 17.16 -4.65
N PHE A 241 -10.68 18.25 -5.32
CA PHE A 241 -11.54 18.21 -6.51
C PHE A 241 -10.90 17.42 -7.67
N ARG A 242 -9.63 17.70 -7.99
CA ARG A 242 -8.90 17.00 -9.06
C ARG A 242 -8.67 15.53 -8.73
N SER A 243 -8.42 15.22 -7.44
CA SER A 243 -8.26 13.85 -6.96
C SER A 243 -9.53 13.03 -7.19
N LYS A 244 -10.68 13.54 -6.72
CA LYS A 244 -11.98 12.85 -6.87
C LYS A 244 -12.39 12.67 -8.32
N LEU A 245 -12.25 13.70 -9.16
CA LEU A 245 -12.55 13.59 -10.60
C LEU A 245 -11.69 12.53 -11.28
N ARG A 246 -10.41 12.42 -10.89
CA ARG A 246 -9.51 11.41 -11.45
C ARG A 246 -9.87 10.00 -11.00
N LEU A 247 -10.25 9.82 -9.72
CA LEU A 247 -10.72 8.53 -9.22
C LEU A 247 -11.98 8.07 -9.96
N MET A 248 -12.95 8.96 -10.17
CA MET A 248 -14.14 8.65 -10.97
C MET A 248 -13.77 8.15 -12.37
N ARG A 249 -12.78 8.76 -13.03
CA ARG A 249 -12.29 8.31 -14.34
C ARG A 249 -11.55 6.96 -14.33
N TRP A 250 -11.05 6.53 -13.17
CA TRP A 250 -10.43 5.22 -13.00
C TRP A 250 -11.47 4.13 -12.71
N ALA A 251 -12.57 4.49 -12.05
CA ALA A 251 -13.67 3.59 -11.73
C ALA A 251 -14.61 3.28 -12.91
N LEU A 252 -14.49 4.04 -14.01
CA LEU A 252 -15.17 3.82 -15.29
C LEU A 252 -14.35 2.90 -16.21
#